data_AF-A0A6M0KY84-F1
#
_entry.id   AF-A0A6M0KY84-F1
#
_cell.length_a   1.000
_cell.length_b   1.000
_cell.length_c   1.000
_cell.angle_alpha   90.00
_cell.angle_beta   90.00
_cell.angle_gamma   90.00
#
_symmetry.space_group_name_H-M   'P 1'
#
loop_
_entity.id
_entity.type
_entity.pdbx_description
1 polymer ?
#
loop_
_entity_poly.entity_id
_entity_poly.type
_entity_poly.pdbx_seq_one_letter_code
_entity_poly.pdbx_strand_id
1 'polypeptide(L)' 'MILLDTNILIEYIKGNKSLIEPYHFEELFINDIVVMELYQGARSKSDLNFIKKLF' A
#
# COMPACT_ATOMS: atom_id res chain seq x y z
N MET A 1 -12.25 -5.06 -10.23
CA MET A 1 -10.98 -5.70 -9.84
C MET A 1 -9.83 -4.89 -10.40
N ILE A 2 -9.16 -4.15 -9.52
CA ILE A 2 -8.11 -3.17 -9.82
C ILE A 2 -6.90 -3.58 -8.97
N LEU A 3 -5.78 -3.87 -9.63
CA LEU A 3 -4.53 -4.12 -8.95
C LEU A 3 -3.86 -2.78 -8.64
N LEU A 4 -3.54 -2.55 -7.36
CA LEU A 4 -2.83 -1.35 -6.93
C LEU A 4 -1.32 -1.55 -7.07
N ASP A 5 -0.67 -0.58 -7.69
CA ASP A 5 0.79 -0.48 -7.74
C ASP A 5 1.35 0.03 -6.40
N THR A 6 2.61 -0.27 -6.13
CA THR A 6 3.34 0.13 -4.93
C THR A 6 3.32 1.65 -4.73
N ASN A 7 3.42 2.43 -5.80
CA ASN A 7 3.40 3.89 -5.70
C ASN A 7 2.07 4.43 -5.17
N ILE A 8 0.94 3.82 -5.56
CA ILE A 8 -0.39 4.22 -5.09
C ILE A 8 -0.52 3.94 -3.58
N LEU A 9 -0.02 2.79 -3.13
CA LEU A 9 0.02 2.47 -1.70
C LEU A 9 0.92 3.44 -0.94
N ILE A 10 2.11 3.77 -1.45
CA ILE A 10 2.99 4.76 -0.81
C ILE A 10 2.29 6.10 -0.59
N GLU A 11 1.57 6.60 -1.60
CA GLU A 11 0.83 7.85 -1.48
C GLU A 11 -0.33 7.75 -0.47
N TYR A 12 -1.06 6.63 -0.47
CA TYR A 12 -2.07 6.35 0.54
C TYR A 12 -1.50 6.36 1.96
N ILE A 13 -0.34 5.74 2.16
CA ILE A 13 0.36 5.65 3.45
C ILE A 13 0.83 7.03 3.93
N LYS A 14 1.25 7.91 3.01
CA LYS A 14 1.57 9.31 3.30
C LYS A 14 0.35 10.17 3.65
N GLY A 15 -0.86 9.59 3.60
CA GLY A 15 -2.11 10.26 3.94
C GLY A 15 -2.87 10.80 2.73
N ASN A 16 -2.37 10.60 1.50
CA ASN A 16 -3.08 11.00 0.30
C ASN A 16 -4.09 9.91 -0.12
N LYS A 17 -5.27 9.96 0.51
CA LYS A 17 -6.34 8.97 0.29
C LYS A 17 -7.18 9.20 -0.97
N SER A 18 -7.04 10.37 -1.59
CA SER A 18 -7.86 10.78 -2.74
C SER A 18 -7.78 9.83 -3.95
N LEU A 19 -6.69 9.08 -4.06
CA LEU A 19 -6.47 8.10 -5.14
C LEU A 19 -7.24 6.80 -4.95
N ILE A 20 -7.65 6.49 -3.71
CA ILE A 20 -8.29 5.22 -3.34
C ILE A 20 -9.76 5.43 -2.98
N GLU A 21 -10.12 6.55 -2.35
CA GLU A 21 -11.49 6.88 -1.90
C GLU A 21 -12.61 6.73 -2.96
N PRO A 22 -12.39 6.96 -4.26
CA PRO A 22 -13.44 6.76 -5.28
C PRO A 22 -13.83 5.29 -5.52
N TYR A 23 -13.04 4.33 -5.04
CA TYR A 23 -13.22 2.91 -5.32
C TYR A 23 -13.68 2.14 -4.08
N HIS A 24 -14.42 1.06 -4.29
CA HIS A 24 -14.78 0.15 -3.20
C HIS A 24 -13.60 -0.75 -2.86
N PHE A 25 -13.30 -0.96 -1.57
CA PHE A 25 -12.19 -1.82 -1.13
C PHE A 25 -12.25 -3.25 -1.69
N GLU A 26 -13.46 -3.79 -1.89
CA GLU A 26 -13.69 -5.12 -2.48
C GLU A 26 -13.22 -5.22 -3.94
N GLU A 27 -13.05 -4.08 -4.61
CA GLU A 27 -12.58 -4.01 -5.99
C GLU A 27 -11.05 -3.88 -6.07
N LEU A 28 -10.37 -3.62 -4.96
CA LEU A 28 -8.94 -3.29 -4.89
C LEU A 28 -8.13 -4.48 -4.38
N PHE A 29 -7.05 -4.78 -5.09
CA PHE A 29 -6.18 -5.92 -4.80
C PHE A 29 -4.73 -5.50 -4.84
N ILE A 30 -3.90 -6.25 -4.14
CA ILE A 30 -2.44 -6.18 -4.22
C ILE A 30 -1.90 -7.61 -4.41
N ASN A 31 -0.66 -7.73 -4.84
CA ASN A 31 0.02 -9.02 -4.94
C ASN A 31 1.27 -9.05 -4.05
N ASP A 32 1.87 -10.24 -3.92
CA ASP A 32 3.06 -10.43 -3.08
C ASP A 32 4.27 -9.61 -3.56
N ILE A 33 4.34 -9.25 -4.85
CA ILE A 33 5.40 -8.41 -5.40
C ILE A 33 5.28 -7.00 -4.83
N VAL A 34 4.07 -6.43 -4.80
CA VAL A 34 3.81 -5.11 -4.21
C VAL A 34 4.15 -5.11 -2.72
N VAL A 35 3.81 -6.19 -1.99
CA VAL A 35 4.20 -6.34 -0.58
C VAL A 35 5.72 -6.36 -0.43
N MET A 36 6.43 -7.13 -1.26
CA MET A 36 7.89 -7.19 -1.28
C MET A 36 8.52 -5.81 -1.52
N GLU A 37 8.03 -5.04 -2.48
CA GLU A 37 8.54 -3.70 -2.81
C GLU A 37 8.35 -2.72 -1.64
N LEU A 38 7.22 -2.77 -0.93
CA LEU A 38 6.99 -1.98 0.28
C LEU A 38 8.00 -2.33 1.38
N TYR A 39 8.25 -3.62 1.63
CA TYR A 39 9.26 -4.06 2.59
C TYR A 39 10.67 -3.63 2.19
N GLN A 40 11.01 -3.72 0.90
CA GLN A 40 12.31 -3.28 0.38
C GLN A 40 12.51 -1.76 0.50
N GLY A 41 11.44 -0.98 0.29
CA GLY A 41 11.46 0.49 0.36
C GLY A 41 11.44 1.06 1.78
N ALA A 42 11.13 0.25 2.79
CA ALA A 42 11.04 0.68 4.18
C ALA A 42 12.41 1.16 4.72
N ARG A 43 12.47 2.39 5.24
CA ARG A 43 13.74 3.00 5.71
C ARG A 43 13.88 2.99 7.23
N SER A 44 12.80 2.70 7.94
CA SER A 44 12.75 2.73 9.40
C SER A 44 11.95 1.57 9.99
N LYS A 45 12.19 1.28 11.27
CA LYS A 45 11.38 0.29 12.01
C LYS A 45 9.90 0.70 12.10
N SER A 46 9.62 2.00 12.09
CA SER A 46 8.25 2.51 12.02
C SER A 46 7.56 2.13 10.72
N ASP A 47 8.23 2.28 9.58
CA ASP A 47 7.68 1.89 8.26
C ASP A 47 7.38 0.39 8.23
N LEU A 48 8.33 -0.43 8.70
CA LEU A 48 8.17 -1.89 8.78
C LEU A 48 7.00 -2.31 9.67
N ASN A 49 6.87 -1.69 10.85
CA ASN A 49 5.76 -1.97 11.77
C ASN A 49 4.42 -1.52 11.19
N PHE A 50 4.40 -0.50 10.35
CA PHE A 50 3.20 -0.03 9.69
C PHE A 50 2.78 -1.00 8.57
N ILE A 51 3.71 -1.41 7.70
CA ILE A 51 3.44 -2.40 6.63
C ILE A 51 2.90 -3.71 7.22
N LYS A 52 3.51 -4.22 8.32
CA LYS A 52 3.04 -5.42 9.05
C LYS A 52 1.63 -5.32 9.67
N LYS A 53 1.08 -4.11 9.83
CA LYS A 53 -0.29 -3.94 10.32
C LYS A 53 -1.32 -3.96 9.19
N LEU A 54 -0.88 -3.69 7.97
CA LEU A 54 -1.73 -3.70 6.78
C LEU A 54 -1.85 -5.10 6.15
N PHE A 55 -0.78 -5.90 6.25
CA PHE A 55 -0.66 -7.23 5.65
C PHE A 55 -0.12 -8.22 6.68
#